data_AF-W1PYQ4-F1
#
_entry.id   AF-W1PYQ4-F1
#
_cell.length_a   1.000
_cell.length_b   1.000
_cell.length_c   1.000
_cell.angle_alpha   90.00
_cell.angle_beta   90.00
_cell.angle_gamma   90.00
#
_symmetry.space_group_name_H-M   'P 1'
#
loop_
_entity.id
_entity.type
_entity.pdbx_description
1 polymer ?
#
loop_
_entity_poly.entity_id
_entity_poly.type
_entity_poly.pdbx_seq_one_letter_code
_entity_poly.pdbx_strand_id
1 'polypeptide(L)'
;MHAIEDLEPRKFYFSSEIRPFSAANLSEVVRLKFCGPIINWCITGYNAEHPSICVSTKVATYLCDEPSTVYSPLFKPLYMKAVLCIHASQFLKRKPSGKFCELFEELVLALMAHFEIFKDKRQACAFADSHLGFMAERLIEHDMRFFSNLRAIKTMIDVCMVDIRKAGTPMAHFPHLLIYRKNESLHKYRSYSSANEKKEQHQKHQLEENIEKVREEITKKPERHVKVRQEKATREEGIGEETGAPEAKNIDGTIRQGKDMEMEHSKQGKGMDMEHSKPEDGQEMNTEEKDGSGA
;
A
#
# COMPACT_ATOMS: atom_id res chain seq x y z
N MET A 1 6.64 1.55 -19.15
CA MET A 1 6.72 2.21 -17.82
C MET A 1 6.29 1.18 -16.79
N HIS A 2 6.92 1.15 -15.62
CA HIS A 2 6.67 0.14 -14.58
C HIS A 2 6.40 0.82 -13.25
N ALA A 3 5.55 0.25 -12.40
CA ALA A 3 5.40 0.74 -11.05
C ALA A 3 6.71 0.52 -10.28
N ILE A 4 7.10 1.49 -9.44
CA ILE A 4 8.35 1.42 -8.68
C ILE A 4 8.34 0.27 -7.63
N GLU A 5 7.15 -0.21 -7.27
CA GLU A 5 6.98 -1.35 -6.36
C GLU A 5 7.36 -2.68 -7.02
N ASP A 6 7.28 -2.77 -8.35
CA ASP A 6 7.54 -4.00 -9.12
C ASP A 6 9.00 -4.10 -9.60
N LEU A 7 9.87 -3.20 -9.13
CA LEU A 7 11.23 -3.13 -9.66
C LEU A 7 12.10 -4.25 -9.11
N GLU A 8 12.53 -5.12 -10.01
CA GLU A 8 13.76 -5.89 -9.81
C GLU A 8 14.96 -4.93 -9.66
N PRO A 9 15.75 -5.06 -8.58
CA PRO A 9 16.90 -4.20 -8.35
C PRO A 9 17.82 -4.14 -9.57
N ARG A 10 18.34 -2.94 -9.87
CA ARG A 10 19.35 -2.67 -10.90
C ARG A 10 18.92 -2.83 -12.36
N LYS A 11 17.63 -3.04 -12.65
CA LYS A 11 17.11 -3.14 -14.04
C LYS A 11 16.42 -1.89 -14.56
N PHE A 12 16.03 -0.98 -13.67
CA PHE A 12 15.15 0.14 -14.03
C PHE A 12 15.85 1.49 -13.94
N TYR A 13 15.46 2.38 -14.84
CA TYR A 13 15.96 3.75 -14.92
C TYR A 13 14.77 4.71 -14.90
N PHE A 14 14.98 5.94 -14.47
CA PHE A 14 13.97 6.99 -14.49
C PHE A 14 14.45 8.20 -15.29
N SER A 15 13.51 9.05 -15.69
CA SER A 15 13.81 10.35 -16.30
C SER A 15 13.08 11.42 -15.49
N SER A 16 13.75 12.53 -15.20
CA SER A 16 13.19 13.56 -14.33
C SER A 16 13.80 14.93 -14.61
N GLU A 17 13.06 15.97 -14.23
CA GLU A 17 13.65 17.26 -13.90
C GLU A 17 14.23 17.16 -12.48
N ILE A 18 15.50 17.52 -12.34
CA ILE A 18 16.22 17.49 -11.05
C ILE A 18 16.47 18.91 -10.60
N ARG A 19 16.11 19.17 -9.35
CA ARG A 19 16.31 20.45 -8.67
C ARG A 19 17.22 20.25 -7.45
N PRO A 20 18.10 21.21 -7.14
CA PRO A 20 18.85 21.18 -5.89
C PRO A 20 17.90 21.19 -4.69
N PHE A 21 18.13 20.31 -3.72
CA PHE A 21 17.29 20.20 -2.52
C PHE A 21 17.30 21.48 -1.65
N SER A 22 18.36 22.28 -1.73
CA SER A 22 18.66 23.36 -0.78
C SER A 22 19.39 24.54 -1.47
N ALA A 23 18.88 25.02 -2.61
CA ALA A 23 19.42 26.22 -3.25
C ALA A 23 18.47 27.41 -3.09
N ALA A 24 19.03 28.58 -2.79
CA ALA A 24 18.31 29.86 -2.77
C ALA A 24 17.75 30.25 -4.16
N ASN A 25 18.24 29.59 -5.21
CA ASN A 25 17.85 29.79 -6.60
C ASN A 25 17.18 28.53 -7.13
N LEU A 26 15.85 28.46 -7.07
CA LEU A 26 15.02 27.35 -7.58
C LEU A 26 14.98 27.27 -9.12
N SER A 27 15.64 28.18 -9.82
CA SER A 27 15.59 28.30 -11.28
C SER A 27 16.48 27.30 -12.02
N GLU A 28 17.44 26.66 -11.35
CA GLU A 28 18.30 25.66 -11.98
C GLU A 28 17.61 24.30 -12.00
N VAL A 29 17.03 23.96 -13.15
CA VAL A 29 16.42 22.67 -13.42
C VAL A 29 17.26 21.92 -14.45
N VAL A 30 17.74 20.73 -14.08
CA VAL A 30 18.46 19.86 -15.00
C VAL A 30 17.55 18.72 -15.43
N ARG A 31 17.30 18.61 -16.74
CA ARG A 31 16.55 17.49 -17.32
C ARG A 31 17.49 16.31 -17.52
N LEU A 32 17.28 15.24 -16.76
CA LEU A 32 18.01 14.01 -16.94
C LEU A 32 17.12 12.92 -17.54
N LYS A 33 17.68 12.22 -18.52
CA LYS A 33 17.10 11.01 -19.10
C LYS A 33 17.95 9.82 -18.65
N PHE A 34 17.29 8.69 -18.37
CA PHE A 34 17.95 7.44 -18.01
C PHE A 34 18.84 7.50 -16.75
N CYS A 35 18.39 8.20 -15.69
CA CYS A 35 19.00 8.13 -14.37
C CYS A 35 18.84 6.74 -13.77
N GLY A 36 19.94 6.14 -13.33
CA GLY A 36 19.90 4.84 -12.69
C GLY A 36 21.15 3.99 -12.95
N PRO A 37 21.03 2.66 -12.78
CA PRO A 37 19.80 1.97 -12.43
C PRO A 37 19.36 2.24 -10.99
N ILE A 38 18.06 2.12 -10.72
CA ILE A 38 17.49 2.20 -9.37
C ILE A 38 17.99 1.00 -8.57
N ILE A 39 18.61 1.30 -7.44
CA ILE A 39 19.09 0.29 -6.49
C ILE A 39 18.04 0.02 -5.43
N ASN A 40 17.41 1.09 -4.94
CA ASN A 40 16.41 1.02 -3.89
C ASN A 40 15.45 2.20 -3.97
N TRP A 41 14.32 2.09 -3.27
CA TRP A 41 13.40 3.18 -3.00
C TRP A 41 12.87 3.06 -1.57
N CYS A 42 12.33 4.16 -1.04
CA CYS A 42 11.78 4.17 0.31
C CYS A 42 10.67 5.20 0.47
N ILE A 43 9.82 5.01 1.48
CA ILE A 43 8.92 6.05 1.98
C ILE A 43 9.67 6.84 3.06
N THR A 44 9.67 8.16 2.94
CA THR A 44 10.18 9.09 3.96
C THR A 44 9.06 10.03 4.41
N GLY A 45 9.35 10.90 5.38
CA GLY A 45 8.36 11.83 5.91
C GLY A 45 7.46 11.26 7.01
N TYR A 46 7.86 10.18 7.70
CA TYR A 46 7.09 9.58 8.82
C TYR A 46 6.81 10.52 10.01
N ASN A 47 7.47 11.67 10.06
CA ASN A 47 7.23 12.74 11.04
C ASN A 47 6.62 14.00 10.40
N ALA A 48 6.32 13.97 9.09
CA ALA A 48 5.72 15.05 8.32
C ALA A 48 4.24 14.76 8.05
N GLU A 49 3.50 15.76 7.54
CA GLU A 49 2.08 15.63 7.21
C GLU A 49 1.86 14.84 5.90
N HIS A 50 2.85 14.79 5.00
CA HIS A 50 2.73 14.15 3.69
C HIS A 50 3.87 13.15 3.44
N PRO A 51 3.57 11.98 2.85
CA PRO A 51 4.60 11.03 2.48
C PRO A 51 5.48 11.63 1.39
N SER A 52 6.77 11.33 1.43
CA SER A 52 7.66 11.54 0.29
C SER A 52 8.26 10.21 -0.14
N ILE A 53 8.48 10.04 -1.45
CA ILE A 53 9.12 8.84 -1.98
C ILE A 53 10.57 9.17 -2.29
N CYS A 54 11.49 8.33 -1.83
CA CYS A 54 12.91 8.44 -2.11
C CYS A 54 13.30 7.38 -3.14
N VAL A 55 14.18 7.73 -4.09
CA VAL A 55 14.77 6.78 -5.04
C VAL A 55 16.28 6.90 -4.98
N SER A 56 16.96 5.78 -4.77
CA SER A 56 18.42 5.72 -4.66
C SER A 56 19.04 5.02 -5.85
N THR A 57 20.10 5.62 -6.36
CA THR A 57 20.99 5.09 -7.40
C THR A 57 22.39 4.91 -6.83
N LYS A 58 23.37 4.48 -7.65
CA LYS A 58 24.78 4.41 -7.22
C LYS A 58 25.37 5.78 -6.88
N VAL A 59 24.83 6.86 -7.48
CA VAL A 59 25.43 8.19 -7.45
C VAL A 59 24.74 9.14 -6.46
N ALA A 60 23.43 9.00 -6.30
CA ALA A 60 22.65 9.91 -5.46
C ALA A 60 21.32 9.27 -5.02
N THR A 61 20.74 9.88 -3.98
CA THR A 61 19.34 9.67 -3.57
C THR A 61 18.54 10.91 -3.94
N TYR A 62 17.39 10.68 -4.56
CA TYR A 62 16.48 11.70 -5.07
C TYR A 62 15.20 11.64 -4.27
N LEU A 63 14.72 12.80 -3.81
CA LEU A 63 13.38 12.94 -3.26
C LEU A 63 12.42 13.22 -4.41
N CYS A 64 11.45 12.35 -4.61
CA CYS A 64 10.42 12.53 -5.62
C CYS A 64 9.43 13.60 -5.16
N ASP A 65 9.17 14.53 -6.06
CA ASP A 65 8.17 15.59 -5.90
C ASP A 65 6.89 15.15 -6.64
N GLU A 66 6.59 15.72 -7.80
CA GLU A 66 5.42 15.37 -8.61
C GLU A 66 5.76 14.34 -9.70
N PRO A 67 4.95 13.28 -9.90
CA PRO A 67 5.12 12.39 -11.03
C PRO A 67 4.73 13.08 -12.35
N SER A 68 5.38 12.71 -13.46
CA SER A 68 4.89 13.14 -14.78
C SER A 68 3.44 12.68 -15.02
N THR A 69 2.68 13.44 -15.80
CA THR A 69 1.29 13.10 -16.15
C THR A 69 1.14 11.69 -16.71
N VAL A 70 2.12 11.24 -17.48
CA VAL A 70 2.17 9.91 -18.11
C VAL A 70 2.45 8.81 -17.07
N TYR A 71 3.24 9.10 -16.02
CA TYR A 71 3.58 8.15 -14.96
C TYR A 71 2.59 8.15 -13.78
N SER A 72 1.80 9.21 -13.63
CA SER A 72 0.87 9.42 -12.52
C SER A 72 -0.07 8.22 -12.24
N PRO A 73 -0.67 7.55 -13.24
CA PRO A 73 -1.53 6.39 -12.99
C PRO A 73 -0.82 5.21 -12.29
N LEU A 74 0.49 5.03 -12.54
CA LEU A 74 1.30 3.98 -11.90
C LEU A 74 1.82 4.41 -10.52
N PHE A 75 2.01 5.72 -10.32
CA PHE A 75 2.50 6.26 -9.05
C PHE A 75 1.40 6.38 -7.98
N LYS A 76 0.17 6.71 -8.38
CA LYS A 76 -0.94 7.00 -7.46
C LYS A 76 -1.24 5.86 -6.46
N PRO A 77 -1.27 4.56 -6.86
CA PRO A 77 -1.47 3.47 -5.91
C PRO A 77 -0.39 3.41 -4.82
N LEU A 78 0.88 3.59 -5.18
CA LEU A 78 1.98 3.66 -4.20
C LEU A 78 1.80 4.85 -3.26
N TYR A 79 1.46 6.02 -3.79
CA TYR A 79 1.27 7.20 -2.96
C TYR A 79 0.15 7.00 -1.91
N MET A 80 -0.94 6.33 -2.27
CA MET A 80 -2.00 5.95 -1.32
C MET A 80 -1.50 5.02 -0.21
N LYS A 81 -0.72 4.00 -0.57
CA LYS A 81 -0.08 3.10 0.42
C LYS A 81 0.90 3.87 1.32
N ALA A 82 1.62 4.85 0.77
CA ALA A 82 2.53 5.69 1.53
C ALA A 82 1.78 6.56 2.55
N VAL A 83 0.66 7.19 2.16
CA VAL A 83 -0.22 7.92 3.09
C VAL A 83 -0.65 7.02 4.25
N LEU A 84 -1.09 5.79 3.96
CA LEU A 84 -1.44 4.82 5.00
C LEU A 84 -0.28 4.51 5.96
N CYS A 85 0.94 4.36 5.46
CA CYS A 85 2.13 4.14 6.29
C CYS A 85 2.41 5.31 7.23
N ILE A 86 2.26 6.56 6.75
CA ILE A 86 2.45 7.76 7.58
C ILE A 86 1.41 7.80 8.70
N HIS A 87 0.13 7.66 8.36
CA HIS A 87 -0.97 7.67 9.34
C HIS A 87 -0.85 6.54 10.37
N ALA A 88 -0.51 5.33 9.94
CA ALA A 88 -0.25 4.21 10.84
C ALA A 88 0.91 4.51 11.81
N SER A 89 2.03 5.01 11.29
CA SER A 89 3.19 5.39 12.13
C SER A 89 2.81 6.45 13.17
N GLN A 90 2.11 7.51 12.76
CA GLN A 90 1.70 8.59 13.66
C GLN A 90 0.72 8.09 14.73
N PHE A 91 -0.29 7.31 14.33
CA PHE A 91 -1.23 6.68 15.26
C PHE A 91 -0.50 5.83 16.30
N LEU A 92 0.42 4.97 15.86
CA LEU A 92 1.14 4.03 16.73
C LEU A 92 2.16 4.73 17.64
N LYS A 93 2.78 5.82 17.18
CA LYS A 93 3.63 6.67 18.03
C LYS A 93 2.82 7.39 19.11
N ARG A 94 1.62 7.88 18.77
CA ARG A 94 0.70 8.54 19.71
C ARG A 94 0.04 7.56 20.68
N LYS A 95 -0.30 6.36 20.20
CA LYS A 95 -1.02 5.32 20.95
C LYS A 95 -0.36 3.95 20.77
N PRO A 96 0.82 3.69 21.39
CA PRO A 96 1.54 2.41 21.23
C PRO A 96 0.76 1.18 21.70
N SER A 97 -0.16 1.36 22.66
CA SER A 97 -1.06 0.32 23.17
C SER A 97 -2.38 0.19 22.38
N GLY A 98 -2.52 0.96 21.29
CA GLY A 98 -3.71 0.99 20.44
C GLY A 98 -4.05 -0.39 19.89
N LYS A 99 -5.35 -0.67 19.80
CA LYS A 99 -5.86 -1.93 19.24
C LYS A 99 -5.81 -1.87 17.71
N PHE A 100 -5.73 -3.04 17.07
CA PHE A 100 -5.78 -3.13 15.61
C PHE A 100 -7.04 -2.48 15.01
N CYS A 101 -8.21 -2.66 15.62
CA CYS A 101 -9.45 -2.05 15.13
C CYS A 101 -9.41 -0.51 15.12
N GLU A 102 -8.75 0.10 16.11
CA GLU A 102 -8.61 1.56 16.20
C GLU A 102 -7.62 2.08 15.15
N LEU A 103 -6.51 1.36 14.94
CA LEU A 103 -5.57 1.65 13.85
C LEU A 103 -6.30 1.55 12.49
N PHE A 104 -7.04 0.47 12.27
CA PHE A 104 -7.74 0.24 11.01
C PHE A 104 -8.78 1.34 10.71
N GLU A 105 -9.51 1.79 11.74
CA GLU A 105 -10.42 2.93 11.60
C GLU A 105 -9.70 4.22 11.22
N GLU A 106 -8.56 4.53 11.84
CA GLU A 106 -7.73 5.69 11.48
C GLU A 106 -7.29 5.62 10.00
N LEU A 107 -6.86 4.44 9.53
CA LEU A 107 -6.45 4.23 8.15
C LEU A 107 -7.59 4.48 7.15
N VAL A 108 -8.79 4.00 7.46
CA VAL A 108 -9.98 4.19 6.62
C VAL A 108 -10.37 5.68 6.57
N LEU A 109 -10.35 6.37 7.71
CA LEU A 109 -10.60 7.81 7.77
C LEU A 109 -9.57 8.60 6.96
N ALA A 110 -8.29 8.25 7.07
CA ALA A 110 -7.22 8.87 6.29
C ALA A 110 -7.46 8.72 4.77
N LEU A 111 -7.84 7.53 4.30
CA LEU A 111 -8.13 7.32 2.88
C LEU A 111 -9.27 8.21 2.38
N MET A 112 -10.38 8.24 3.13
CA MET A 112 -11.55 9.04 2.76
C MET A 112 -11.24 10.54 2.78
N ALA A 113 -10.39 10.99 3.70
CA ALA A 113 -10.04 12.40 3.84
C ALA A 113 -9.03 12.88 2.77
N HIS A 114 -8.09 12.01 2.35
CA HIS A 114 -7.06 12.37 1.38
C HIS A 114 -7.41 12.07 -0.08
N PHE A 115 -8.37 11.18 -0.34
CA PHE A 115 -8.64 10.71 -1.69
C PHE A 115 -10.13 10.66 -2.01
N GLU A 116 -10.54 11.55 -2.92
CA GLU A 116 -11.92 11.63 -3.45
C GLU A 116 -12.40 10.36 -4.17
N ILE A 117 -11.48 9.43 -4.49
CA ILE A 117 -11.85 8.17 -5.14
C ILE A 117 -12.67 7.26 -4.22
N PHE A 118 -12.54 7.40 -2.90
CA PHE A 118 -13.28 6.59 -1.94
C PHE A 118 -14.61 7.27 -1.61
N LYS A 119 -15.64 6.91 -2.38
CA LYS A 119 -16.99 7.47 -2.21
C LYS A 119 -17.70 6.95 -0.96
N ASP A 120 -17.26 5.82 -0.43
CA ASP A 120 -17.87 5.17 0.72
C ASP A 120 -16.83 4.41 1.57
N LYS A 121 -17.21 4.16 2.83
CA LYS A 121 -16.37 3.47 3.81
C LYS A 121 -16.01 2.05 3.38
N ARG A 122 -16.84 1.36 2.61
CA ARG A 122 -16.59 -0.02 2.17
C ARG A 122 -15.43 -0.09 1.19
N GLN A 123 -15.33 0.85 0.25
CA GLN A 123 -14.20 0.95 -0.69
C GLN A 123 -12.89 1.25 0.05
N ALA A 124 -12.91 2.19 0.99
CA ALA A 124 -11.73 2.53 1.79
C ALA A 124 -11.30 1.35 2.69
N CYS A 125 -12.25 0.65 3.32
CA CYS A 125 -11.96 -0.58 4.08
C CYS A 125 -11.31 -1.64 3.20
N ALA A 126 -11.88 -1.93 2.02
CA ALA A 126 -11.33 -2.94 1.11
C ALA A 126 -9.90 -2.60 0.67
N PHE A 127 -9.63 -1.33 0.38
CA PHE A 127 -8.29 -0.88 0.01
C PHE A 127 -7.30 -1.00 1.18
N ALA A 128 -7.66 -0.50 2.37
CA ALA A 128 -6.82 -0.59 3.57
C ALA A 128 -6.48 -2.04 3.92
N ASP A 129 -7.50 -2.93 3.91
CA ASP A 129 -7.37 -4.35 4.21
C ASP A 129 -6.39 -5.05 3.25
N SER A 130 -6.52 -4.78 1.94
CA SER A 130 -5.66 -5.36 0.91
C SER A 130 -4.18 -4.93 0.98
N HIS A 131 -3.85 -3.94 1.82
CA HIS A 131 -2.51 -3.36 1.92
C HIS A 131 -1.90 -3.42 3.32
N LEU A 132 -2.53 -4.15 4.26
CA LEU A 132 -2.01 -4.36 5.61
C LEU A 132 -0.61 -4.99 5.62
N GLY A 133 -0.38 -5.98 4.75
CA GLY A 133 0.93 -6.62 4.63
C GLY A 133 2.04 -5.63 4.23
N PHE A 134 1.80 -4.84 3.19
CA PHE A 134 2.71 -3.79 2.74
C PHE A 134 3.01 -2.78 3.85
N MET A 135 1.99 -2.32 4.57
CA MET A 135 2.15 -1.39 5.68
C MET A 135 3.01 -1.97 6.80
N ALA A 136 2.75 -3.22 7.21
CA ALA A 136 3.54 -3.88 8.25
C ALA A 136 5.02 -3.98 7.84
N GLU A 137 5.30 -4.39 6.60
CA GLU A 137 6.65 -4.45 6.06
C GLU A 137 7.34 -3.08 6.12
N ARG A 138 6.71 -2.03 5.57
CA ARG A 138 7.30 -0.69 5.50
C ARG A 138 7.52 -0.05 6.87
N LEU A 139 6.63 -0.29 7.84
CA LEU A 139 6.79 0.23 9.21
C LEU A 139 7.92 -0.48 9.95
N ILE A 140 8.04 -1.80 9.81
CA ILE A 140 9.15 -2.58 10.40
C ILE A 140 10.48 -2.18 9.75
N GLU A 141 10.50 -1.98 8.43
CA GLU A 141 11.69 -1.49 7.72
C GLU A 141 12.09 -0.09 8.21
N HIS A 142 11.12 0.78 8.50
CA HIS A 142 11.39 2.13 9.02
C HIS A 142 11.98 2.14 10.43
N ASP A 143 11.36 1.42 11.37
CA ASP A 143 11.86 1.29 12.75
C ASP A 143 11.49 -0.07 13.35
N MET A 144 12.30 -1.09 13.04
CA MET A 144 12.08 -2.46 13.48
C MET A 144 11.96 -2.56 15.00
N ARG A 145 12.81 -1.83 15.75
CA ARG A 145 12.84 -1.91 17.22
C ARG A 145 11.54 -1.40 17.84
N PHE A 146 10.99 -0.33 17.28
CA PHE A 146 9.73 0.23 17.75
C PHE A 146 8.53 -0.60 17.28
N PHE A 147 8.35 -0.76 15.97
CA PHE A 147 7.09 -1.26 15.40
C PHE A 147 6.87 -2.76 15.59
N SER A 148 7.91 -3.60 15.55
CA SER A 148 7.76 -5.06 15.68
C SER A 148 7.18 -5.51 17.02
N ASN A 149 7.29 -4.66 18.04
CA ASN A 149 6.80 -4.95 19.39
C ASN A 149 5.34 -4.54 19.62
N LEU A 150 4.75 -3.74 18.74
CA LEU A 150 3.41 -3.20 18.92
C LEU A 150 2.34 -4.24 18.61
N ARG A 151 1.31 -4.32 19.47
CA ARG A 151 0.23 -5.31 19.35
C ARG A 151 -0.49 -5.23 18.00
N ALA A 152 -0.83 -4.02 17.55
CA ALA A 152 -1.52 -3.83 16.28
C ALA A 152 -0.70 -4.32 15.08
N ILE A 153 0.62 -4.11 15.09
CA ILE A 153 1.54 -4.59 14.03
C ILE A 153 1.62 -6.12 14.04
N LYS A 154 1.70 -6.76 15.22
CA LYS A 154 1.65 -8.22 15.33
C LYS A 154 0.36 -8.78 14.72
N THR A 155 -0.78 -8.18 15.03
CA THR A 155 -2.06 -8.56 14.42
C THR A 155 -2.05 -8.40 12.89
N MET A 156 -1.48 -7.31 12.36
CA MET A 156 -1.35 -7.14 10.89
C MET A 156 -0.49 -8.24 10.26
N ILE A 157 0.63 -8.60 10.88
CA ILE A 157 1.51 -9.68 10.42
C ILE A 157 0.76 -11.02 10.43
N ASP A 158 0.05 -11.32 11.52
CA ASP A 158 -0.70 -12.57 11.67
C ASP A 158 -1.82 -12.69 10.62
N VAL A 159 -2.56 -11.61 10.37
CA VAL A 159 -3.64 -11.56 9.37
C VAL A 159 -3.10 -11.69 7.94
N CYS A 160 -1.96 -11.06 7.64
CA CYS A 160 -1.42 -11.02 6.27
C CYS A 160 -0.33 -12.08 6.00
N MET A 161 0.00 -12.92 6.99
CA MET A 161 1.08 -13.90 6.89
C MET A 161 2.42 -13.29 6.44
N VAL A 162 2.76 -12.10 6.95
CA VAL A 162 3.99 -11.37 6.55
C VAL A 162 5.23 -12.08 7.08
N ASP A 163 6.22 -12.34 6.22
CA ASP A 163 7.51 -12.87 6.65
C ASP A 163 8.36 -11.76 7.30
N ILE A 164 8.32 -11.69 8.63
CA ILE A 164 9.09 -10.72 9.43
C ILE A 164 10.60 -10.83 9.15
N ARG A 165 11.12 -12.03 8.85
CA ARG A 165 12.56 -12.20 8.59
C ARG A 165 12.94 -11.51 7.29
N LYS A 166 12.09 -11.60 6.27
CA LYS A 166 12.28 -10.87 5.01
C LYS A 166 12.12 -9.35 5.20
N ALA A 167 11.12 -8.92 5.96
CA ALA A 167 10.86 -7.50 6.22
C ALA A 167 11.95 -6.83 7.09
N GLY A 168 12.49 -7.57 8.06
CA GLY A 168 13.54 -7.12 8.97
C GLY A 168 14.95 -7.29 8.42
N THR A 169 15.13 -8.01 7.30
CA THR A 169 16.40 -8.04 6.58
C THR A 169 16.54 -6.68 5.90
N PRO A 170 17.38 -5.76 6.41
CA PRO A 170 17.59 -4.50 5.73
C PRO A 170 18.16 -4.89 4.37
N MET A 171 17.45 -4.59 3.27
CA MET A 171 18.05 -4.59 1.94
C MET A 171 19.38 -3.85 2.09
N ALA A 172 20.48 -4.60 2.04
CA ALA A 172 21.79 -4.31 2.63
C ALA A 172 22.03 -2.83 3.02
N HIS A 173 22.09 -2.58 4.34
CA HIS A 173 22.63 -1.39 5.02
C HIS A 173 23.05 -0.22 4.10
N PHE A 174 22.20 0.81 4.01
CA PHE A 174 22.65 2.14 3.62
C PHE A 174 22.58 3.11 4.82
N PRO A 175 23.74 3.59 5.32
CA PRO A 175 23.82 4.67 6.31
C PRO A 175 23.23 6.01 5.83
N HIS A 176 22.81 6.13 4.57
CA HIS A 176 22.33 7.40 4.02
C HIS A 176 21.02 7.90 4.64
N LEU A 177 20.17 7.03 5.20
CA LEU A 177 19.03 7.47 6.00
C LEU A 177 19.45 8.13 7.34
N LEU A 178 20.63 7.78 7.88
CA LEU A 178 21.21 8.52 9.02
C LEU A 178 21.63 9.94 8.62
N ILE A 179 22.04 10.16 7.36
CA ILE A 179 22.34 11.52 6.86
C ILE A 179 21.06 12.35 6.86
N TYR A 180 19.91 11.78 6.49
CA TYR A 180 18.63 12.47 6.54
C TYR A 180 18.17 12.75 7.98
N ARG A 181 18.30 11.79 8.90
CA ARG A 181 18.00 11.99 10.34
C ARG A 181 18.92 13.05 10.98
N LYS A 182 20.17 13.15 10.53
CA LYS A 182 21.13 14.18 10.97
C LYS A 182 20.87 15.54 10.30
N ASN A 183 20.17 15.58 9.17
CA ASN A 183 19.70 16.80 8.52
C ASN A 183 18.31 17.26 9.01
N GLU A 184 17.53 16.38 9.67
CA GLU A 184 16.26 16.74 10.32
C GLU A 184 16.48 17.79 11.43
N SER A 185 17.66 17.79 12.09
CA SER A 185 18.07 18.86 13.00
C SER A 185 18.42 20.18 12.30
N LEU A 186 18.84 20.14 11.03
CA LEU A 186 19.03 21.33 10.19
C LEU A 186 17.71 21.88 9.64
N HIS A 187 16.69 21.02 9.46
CA HIS A 187 15.34 21.46 9.09
C HIS A 187 14.65 22.28 10.20
N LYS A 188 15.06 22.10 11.46
CA LYS A 188 14.59 22.96 12.57
C LYS A 188 15.07 24.42 12.45
N TYR A 189 16.06 24.70 11.60
CA TYR A 189 16.59 26.05 11.36
C TYR A 189 16.19 26.66 10.01
N ARG A 190 15.33 25.98 9.22
CA ARG A 190 14.97 26.46 7.87
C ARG A 190 13.49 26.34 7.50
N SER A 191 12.61 26.24 8.50
CA SER A 191 11.21 26.59 8.31
C SER A 191 11.11 28.10 8.13
N TYR A 192 11.23 28.64 6.92
CA TYR A 192 10.59 29.90 6.52
C TYR A 192 10.48 29.96 4.98
N SER A 193 9.35 29.50 4.46
CA SER A 193 8.75 30.05 3.24
C SER A 193 7.27 30.26 3.51
N SER A 194 6.92 31.49 3.89
CA SER A 194 5.60 31.91 4.40
C SER A 194 4.45 31.79 3.39
N ALA A 195 4.74 31.46 2.13
CA ALA A 195 3.73 31.29 1.08
C ALA A 195 3.06 29.90 1.10
N ASN A 196 3.74 28.87 1.59
CA ASN A 196 3.16 27.53 1.71
C ASN A 196 2.48 27.29 3.07
N GLU A 197 2.90 27.95 4.15
CA GLU A 197 2.26 27.81 5.48
C GLU A 197 0.77 28.16 5.47
N LYS A 198 0.36 29.19 4.70
CA LYS A 198 -1.07 29.54 4.62
C LYS A 198 -1.89 28.51 3.84
N LYS A 199 -1.30 27.88 2.81
CA LYS A 199 -1.98 26.80 2.07
C LYS A 199 -1.99 25.50 2.87
N GLU A 200 -0.92 25.21 3.58
CA GLU A 200 -0.76 24.01 4.41
C GLU A 200 -1.63 24.10 5.67
N GLN A 201 -1.66 25.24 6.37
CA GLN A 201 -2.60 25.46 7.48
C GLN A 201 -4.06 25.44 7.02
N HIS A 202 -4.35 25.97 5.82
CA HIS A 202 -5.70 25.90 5.27
C HIS A 202 -6.10 24.47 4.90
N GLN A 203 -5.19 23.71 4.28
CA GLN A 203 -5.41 22.29 3.98
C GLN A 203 -5.53 21.46 5.25
N LYS A 204 -4.73 21.76 6.28
CA LYS A 204 -4.82 21.12 7.59
C LYS A 204 -6.16 21.38 8.27
N HIS A 205 -6.59 22.64 8.30
CA HIS A 205 -7.89 22.98 8.88
C HIS A 205 -9.05 22.34 8.11
N GLN A 206 -8.98 22.34 6.77
CA GLN A 206 -9.95 21.63 5.94
C GLN A 206 -9.91 20.11 6.17
N LEU A 207 -8.73 19.51 6.37
CA LEU A 207 -8.59 18.08 6.63
C LEU A 207 -9.18 17.70 7.99
N GLU A 208 -8.88 18.47 9.04
CA GLU A 208 -9.47 18.28 10.37
C GLU A 208 -10.99 18.45 10.34
N GLU A 209 -11.50 19.47 9.63
CA GLU A 209 -12.94 19.69 9.45
C GLU A 209 -13.61 18.53 8.67
N ASN A 210 -12.96 18.03 7.62
CA ASN A 210 -13.44 16.88 6.86
C ASN A 210 -13.46 15.60 7.69
N ILE A 211 -12.41 15.35 8.50
CA ILE A 211 -12.35 14.20 9.40
C ILE A 211 -13.49 14.28 10.43
N GLU A 212 -13.71 15.44 11.04
CA GLU A 212 -14.77 15.61 12.03
C GLU A 212 -16.17 15.45 11.41
N LYS A 213 -16.38 16.00 10.21
CA LYS A 213 -17.64 15.83 9.47
C LYS A 213 -17.92 14.37 9.13
N VAL A 214 -16.91 13.61 8.70
CA VAL A 214 -17.05 12.17 8.44
C VAL A 214 -17.37 11.42 9.74
N ARG A 215 -16.74 11.78 10.87
CA ARG A 215 -17.04 11.19 12.20
C ARG A 215 -18.49 11.47 12.64
N GLU A 216 -18.98 12.69 12.43
CA GLU A 216 -20.37 13.04 12.71
C GLU A 216 -21.36 12.28 11.82
N GLU A 217 -21.06 12.11 10.53
CA GLU A 217 -21.95 11.38 9.61
C GLU A 217 -22.05 9.89 9.97
N ILE A 218 -20.94 9.30 10.42
CA ILE A 218 -20.89 7.91 10.90
C ILE A 218 -21.71 7.75 12.20
N THR A 219 -21.62 8.70 13.13
CA THR A 219 -22.32 8.62 14.43
C THR A 219 -23.82 8.95 14.34
N LYS A 220 -24.27 9.70 13.34
CA LYS A 220 -25.69 10.05 13.14
C LYS A 220 -26.53 8.96 12.42
N LYS A 221 -25.93 7.86 11.93
CA LYS A 221 -26.63 6.77 11.23
C LYS A 221 -26.51 5.37 11.87
N PRO A 222 -26.75 5.17 13.18
CA PRO A 222 -27.20 3.86 13.62
C PRO A 222 -28.68 3.73 13.23
N GLU A 223 -29.05 2.61 12.63
CA GLU A 223 -30.44 2.21 12.36
C GLU A 223 -31.13 2.89 11.18
N ARG A 224 -31.25 2.13 10.09
CA ARG A 224 -32.56 1.73 9.58
C ARG A 224 -32.41 0.63 8.51
N HIS A 225 -33.16 -0.45 8.72
CA HIS A 225 -33.48 -1.52 7.78
C HIS A 225 -32.52 -2.72 7.69
N VAL A 226 -32.60 -3.59 8.71
CA VAL A 226 -32.71 -5.04 8.44
C VAL A 226 -33.94 -5.56 9.18
N LYS A 227 -35.11 -5.44 8.55
CA LYS A 227 -36.29 -6.23 8.96
C LYS A 227 -36.10 -7.63 8.37
N VAL A 228 -35.53 -8.55 9.16
CA VAL A 228 -35.64 -9.99 8.88
C VAL A 228 -37.11 -10.35 9.02
N ARG A 229 -37.78 -10.57 7.88
CA ARG A 229 -39.15 -11.07 7.83
C ARG A 229 -39.07 -12.57 8.12
N GLN A 230 -39.46 -12.99 9.32
CA GLN A 230 -39.78 -14.39 9.58
C GLN A 230 -41.13 -14.69 8.91
N GLU A 231 -41.09 -15.44 7.81
CA GLU A 231 -42.29 -16.06 7.24
C GLU A 231 -42.55 -17.39 7.94
N LYS A 232 -43.72 -17.47 8.56
CA LYS A 232 -44.33 -18.65 9.16
C LYS A 232 -45.64 -18.87 8.40
N ALA A 233 -45.77 -19.97 7.66
CA ALA A 233 -47.05 -20.59 7.33
C ALA A 233 -46.80 -22.06 6.91
N THR A 234 -47.22 -23.04 7.71
CA THR A 234 -48.51 -23.76 7.69
C THR A 234 -48.80 -24.55 6.41
N ARG A 235 -49.03 -25.83 6.68
CA ARG A 235 -49.39 -26.97 5.83
C ARG A 235 -50.90 -26.95 5.60
N GLU A 236 -51.35 -27.00 4.35
CA GLU A 236 -52.66 -27.53 3.98
C GLU A 236 -52.54 -28.31 2.66
N GLU A 237 -53.14 -29.51 2.67
CA GLU A 237 -53.34 -30.39 1.53
C GLU A 237 -54.56 -29.93 0.73
N GLY A 238 -54.52 -30.07 -0.60
CA GLY A 238 -55.66 -29.81 -1.46
C GLY A 238 -55.39 -30.22 -2.92
N ILE A 239 -55.97 -31.34 -3.30
CA ILE A 239 -56.02 -31.95 -4.64
C ILE A 239 -56.96 -31.12 -5.55
N GLY A 240 -56.60 -30.94 -6.83
CA GLY A 240 -57.53 -30.50 -7.88
C GLY A 240 -56.86 -30.18 -9.21
N GLU A 241 -57.12 -31.02 -10.23
CA GLU A 241 -56.83 -30.82 -11.65
C GLU A 241 -57.60 -29.60 -12.23
N GLU A 242 -57.01 -28.89 -13.20
CA GLU A 242 -57.42 -28.85 -14.62
C GLU A 242 -56.94 -27.57 -15.36
N THR A 243 -56.29 -27.81 -16.49
CA THR A 243 -56.27 -27.07 -17.77
C THR A 243 -56.48 -25.54 -17.84
N GLY A 244 -55.56 -24.87 -18.55
CA GLY A 244 -55.86 -23.62 -19.27
C GLY A 244 -54.68 -22.67 -19.46
N ALA A 245 -53.98 -22.78 -20.59
CA ALA A 245 -53.21 -21.69 -21.19
C ALA A 245 -54.15 -20.79 -22.02
N PRO A 246 -53.73 -19.68 -22.67
CA PRO A 246 -52.48 -18.90 -22.57
C PRO A 246 -52.75 -17.38 -22.41
N GLU A 247 -51.74 -16.56 -22.10
CA GLU A 247 -51.54 -15.29 -22.83
C GLU A 247 -50.18 -14.64 -22.53
N ALA A 248 -49.52 -14.24 -23.62
CA ALA A 248 -48.23 -13.60 -23.66
C ALA A 248 -48.34 -12.09 -23.43
N LYS A 249 -47.42 -11.51 -22.64
CA LYS A 249 -47.09 -10.08 -22.71
C LYS A 249 -45.57 -9.87 -22.61
N ASN A 250 -45.01 -9.58 -23.78
CA ASN A 250 -43.85 -8.76 -24.12
C ASN A 250 -42.97 -8.27 -22.95
N ILE A 251 -41.75 -8.78 -22.91
CA ILE A 251 -40.60 -8.12 -22.28
C ILE A 251 -39.74 -7.58 -23.42
N ASP A 252 -39.66 -6.25 -23.48
CA ASP A 252 -38.87 -5.49 -24.44
C ASP A 252 -37.62 -4.92 -23.75
N GLY A 253 -36.48 -5.04 -24.44
CA GLY A 253 -35.23 -4.29 -24.28
C GLY A 253 -34.35 -4.60 -23.04
N THR A 254 -33.02 -4.71 -23.10
CA THR A 254 -32.04 -4.61 -24.20
C THR A 254 -30.76 -5.29 -23.69
N ILE A 255 -30.29 -6.30 -24.40
CA ILE A 255 -28.99 -6.96 -24.19
C ILE A 255 -27.93 -6.12 -24.90
N ARG A 256 -26.89 -5.66 -24.18
CA ARG A 256 -25.66 -5.16 -24.82
C ARG A 256 -24.67 -6.31 -24.94
N GLN A 257 -24.43 -6.65 -26.20
CA GLN A 257 -23.51 -7.66 -26.69
C GLN A 257 -22.07 -7.40 -26.19
N GLY A 258 -21.45 -8.45 -25.68
CA GLY A 258 -20.00 -8.56 -25.60
C GLY A 258 -19.40 -8.58 -26.99
N LYS A 259 -18.30 -7.85 -27.18
CA LYS A 259 -17.45 -8.02 -28.35
C LYS A 259 -16.46 -9.14 -28.05
N ASP A 260 -16.58 -10.19 -28.84
CA ASP A 260 -15.60 -11.25 -28.99
C ASP A 260 -14.27 -10.62 -29.43
N MET A 261 -13.22 -10.89 -28.65
CA MET A 261 -11.85 -10.65 -29.07
C MET A 261 -11.36 -11.94 -29.73
N GLU A 262 -11.20 -11.88 -31.05
CA GLU A 262 -10.52 -12.91 -31.84
C GLU A 262 -9.12 -13.16 -31.27
N MET A 263 -8.88 -14.39 -30.81
CA MET A 263 -7.55 -14.89 -30.52
C MET A 263 -6.90 -15.32 -31.84
N GLU A 264 -5.96 -14.52 -32.33
CA GLU A 264 -5.05 -14.97 -33.38
C GLU A 264 -4.12 -16.06 -32.85
N HIS A 265 -4.21 -17.23 -33.48
CA HIS A 265 -3.28 -18.32 -33.32
C HIS A 265 -1.92 -17.97 -33.95
N SER A 266 -0.91 -17.70 -33.12
CA SER A 266 0.50 -17.78 -33.54
C SER A 266 1.13 -19.07 -33.04
N LYS A 267 1.37 -19.98 -33.99
CA LYS A 267 2.22 -21.17 -33.86
C LYS A 267 3.70 -20.77 -33.96
N GLN A 268 4.48 -21.09 -32.93
CA GLN A 268 5.92 -21.41 -32.98
C GLN A 268 6.30 -21.87 -31.57
N GLY A 269 6.83 -23.07 -31.29
CA GLY A 269 7.70 -23.92 -32.08
C GLY A 269 9.12 -23.86 -31.51
N LYS A 270 9.40 -24.64 -30.45
CA LYS A 270 10.69 -25.15 -29.93
C LYS A 270 10.45 -25.58 -28.47
N GLY A 271 10.48 -26.85 -28.07
CA GLY A 271 11.49 -27.85 -28.42
C GLY A 271 12.73 -27.60 -27.56
N MET A 272 12.64 -27.87 -26.26
CA MET A 272 13.80 -27.91 -25.37
C MET A 272 13.77 -29.24 -24.61
N ASP A 273 14.77 -30.04 -24.93
CA ASP A 273 15.07 -31.34 -24.39
C ASP A 273 15.34 -31.25 -22.89
N MET A 274 14.72 -32.16 -22.13
CA MET A 274 15.04 -32.38 -20.72
C MET A 274 16.29 -33.26 -20.65
N GLU A 275 17.43 -32.68 -20.30
CA GLU A 275 18.58 -33.44 -19.81
C GLU A 275 18.35 -33.80 -18.34
N HIS A 276 18.20 -35.09 -18.08
CA HIS A 276 18.21 -35.69 -16.76
C HIS A 276 19.64 -35.72 -16.21
N SER A 277 19.97 -34.80 -15.31
CA SER A 277 21.16 -34.91 -14.47
C SER A 277 20.91 -35.91 -13.35
N LYS A 278 21.73 -36.97 -13.34
CA LYS A 278 21.86 -37.98 -12.28
C LYS A 278 22.15 -37.33 -10.93
N PRO A 279 21.65 -37.88 -9.80
CA PRO A 279 22.19 -37.59 -8.49
C PRO A 279 23.54 -38.32 -8.33
N GLU A 280 24.60 -37.56 -8.06
CA GLU A 280 25.86 -38.10 -7.56
C GLU A 280 25.75 -38.42 -6.07
N ASP A 281 26.45 -39.50 -5.75
CA ASP A 281 26.51 -40.21 -4.49
C ASP A 281 27.03 -39.38 -3.31
N GLY A 282 26.51 -39.73 -2.13
CA GLY A 282 27.31 -40.05 -0.95
C GLY A 282 28.27 -39.00 -0.40
N GLN A 283 27.86 -38.37 0.71
CA GLN A 283 28.82 -38.15 1.80
C GLN A 283 28.10 -38.21 3.16
N GLU A 284 28.24 -39.37 3.81
CA GLU A 284 28.09 -39.51 5.26
C GLU A 284 29.13 -38.62 5.94
N MET A 285 28.68 -37.76 6.87
CA MET A 285 29.57 -37.16 7.85
C MET A 285 29.09 -37.45 9.26
N ASN A 286 30.00 -38.13 9.94
CA ASN A 286 29.98 -38.65 11.29
C ASN A 286 29.40 -37.69 12.36
N THR A 287 28.56 -38.28 13.21
CA THR A 287 28.38 -37.93 14.61
C THR A 287 29.73 -37.95 15.34
N GLU A 288 30.10 -36.83 15.96
CA GLU A 288 31.06 -36.84 17.07
C GLU A 288 30.42 -36.13 18.27
N GLU A 289 29.95 -36.98 19.18
CA GLU A 289 29.47 -36.70 20.52
C GLU A 289 30.70 -36.43 21.39
N LYS A 290 30.80 -35.24 21.99
CA LYS A 290 31.75 -35.00 23.08
C LYS A 290 31.02 -34.47 24.30
N ASP A 291 30.72 -35.42 25.17
CA ASP A 291 30.57 -35.22 26.59
C ASP A 291 31.82 -34.56 27.16
N GLY A 292 31.59 -33.48 27.92
CA GLY A 292 32.61 -32.77 28.66
C GLY A 292 32.05 -32.38 30.02
N SER A 293 31.96 -33.35 30.93
CA SER A 293 31.77 -33.11 32.35
C SER A 293 33.03 -32.44 32.91
N GLY A 294 32.88 -31.39 33.70
CA GLY A 294 33.99 -30.74 34.40
C GLY A 294 33.47 -29.87 35.53
N ALA A 295 33.46 -30.47 36.73
CA ALA A 295 33.48 -29.96 38.10
C ALA A 295 33.16 -28.48 38.37
#